data_AF-A0A960S1U3-F1
#
_entry.id   AF-A0A960S1U3-F1
#
_cell.length_a   1.000
_cell.length_b   1.000
_cell.length_c   1.000
_cell.angle_alpha   90.00
_cell.angle_beta   90.00
_cell.angle_gamma   90.00
#
_symmetry.space_group_name_H-M   'P 1'
#
loop_
_entity.id
_entity.type
_entity.pdbx_description
1 polymer ?
#
loop_
_entity_poly.entity_id
_entity_poly.type
_entity_poly.pdbx_seq_one_letter_code
_entity_poly.pdbx_strand_id
1 'polypeptide(L)'
;MDRVFPIERGFQIVVFFLMDFWWKFLKDVMVEKGLINHKKMTPQERTLASGEDEIKDNLLFDNGIVFTTFLADPSGPGNDFKEVIHKRLGIAPIDQSYGIMINENTLFQLSIDLCDHYNGEYQKKGKDPLRFAINWLEDMRTNPQLHKKEWAIWEKTIEYVNSPGEKGLIF
;
A
#
# COMPACT_ATOMS: atom_id res chain seq x y z
N MET A 1 -17.03 -0.42 18.50
CA MET A 1 -17.61 -0.91 17.25
C MET A 1 -16.57 -0.68 16.18
N ASP A 2 -16.18 -1.70 15.43
CA ASP A 2 -15.29 -1.51 14.30
C ASP A 2 -16.03 -0.67 13.24
N ARG A 3 -15.34 0.35 12.70
CA ARG A 3 -15.90 1.17 11.62
C ARG A 3 -16.18 0.29 10.41
N VAL A 4 -17.19 0.63 9.63
CA VAL A 4 -17.54 -0.08 8.40
C VAL A 4 -17.54 0.88 7.22
N PHE A 5 -17.05 0.41 6.08
CA PHE A 5 -16.84 1.21 4.88
C PHE A 5 -17.39 0.50 3.66
N PRO A 6 -18.03 1.21 2.71
CA PRO A 6 -18.26 0.68 1.37
C PRO A 6 -16.92 0.29 0.73
N ILE A 7 -16.88 -0.80 -0.05
CA ILE A 7 -15.66 -1.26 -0.75
C ILE A 7 -14.99 -0.12 -1.54
N GLU A 8 -15.76 0.74 -2.21
CA GLU A 8 -15.24 1.82 -3.04
C GLU A 8 -14.49 2.88 -2.21
N ARG A 9 -15.01 3.21 -1.03
CA ARG A 9 -14.30 4.09 -0.08
C ARG A 9 -13.14 3.36 0.58
N GLY A 10 -13.31 2.06 0.85
CA GLY A 10 -12.26 1.21 1.35
C GLY A 10 -11.03 1.23 0.43
N PHE A 11 -11.24 1.10 -0.87
CA PHE A 11 -10.17 1.21 -1.86
C PHE A 11 -9.39 2.53 -1.74
N GLN A 12 -10.10 3.66 -1.67
CA GLN A 12 -9.46 4.98 -1.49
C GLN A 12 -8.67 5.07 -0.18
N ILE A 13 -9.21 4.54 0.92
CA ILE A 13 -8.52 4.49 2.22
C ILE A 13 -7.23 3.69 2.10
N VAL A 14 -7.28 2.49 1.51
CA VAL A 14 -6.11 1.61 1.36
C VAL A 14 -5.02 2.30 0.54
N VAL A 15 -5.36 2.88 -0.62
CA VAL A 15 -4.39 3.54 -1.49
C VAL A 15 -3.76 4.74 -0.82
N PHE A 16 -4.56 5.66 -0.28
CA PHE A 16 -4.02 6.85 0.37
C PHE A 16 -3.23 6.52 1.62
N PHE A 17 -3.66 5.52 2.38
CA PHE A 17 -2.91 5.05 3.53
C PHE A 17 -1.56 4.51 3.10
N LEU A 18 -1.49 3.59 2.15
CA LEU A 18 -0.22 3.00 1.72
C LEU A 18 0.72 4.04 1.11
N MET A 19 0.20 5.02 0.36
CA MET A 19 0.96 6.16 -0.13
C MET A 19 1.56 7.00 1.01
N ASP A 20 0.71 7.45 1.95
CA ASP A 20 1.16 8.29 3.06
C ASP A 20 2.06 7.54 4.03
N PHE A 21 1.74 6.28 4.32
CA PHE A 21 2.54 5.38 5.15
C PHE A 21 3.94 5.20 4.56
N TRP A 22 4.03 5.00 3.25
CA TRP A 22 5.32 4.91 2.56
C TRP A 22 6.12 6.22 2.69
N TRP A 23 5.52 7.33 2.28
CA TRP A 23 6.22 8.61 2.14
C TRP A 23 6.52 9.32 3.46
N LYS A 24 5.61 9.25 4.44
CA LYS A 24 5.72 9.97 5.71
C LYS A 24 6.40 9.15 6.80
N PHE A 25 6.64 7.86 6.57
CA PHE A 25 7.14 6.97 7.62
C PHE A 25 8.10 5.89 7.10
N LEU A 26 7.59 4.94 6.30
CA LEU A 26 8.33 3.70 6.06
C LEU A 26 9.65 3.94 5.33
N LYS A 27 9.68 4.90 4.40
CA LYS A 27 10.89 5.31 3.70
C LYS A 27 12.01 5.71 4.68
N ASP A 28 11.71 6.56 5.65
CA ASP A 28 12.71 7.06 6.59
C ASP A 28 13.24 5.93 7.47
N VAL A 29 12.34 5.05 7.94
CA VAL A 29 12.73 3.85 8.70
C VAL A 29 13.63 2.92 7.88
N MET A 30 13.32 2.73 6.59
CA MET A 30 14.15 1.90 5.71
C MET A 30 15.53 2.52 5.49
N VAL A 31 15.63 3.85 5.38
CA VAL A 31 16.91 4.56 5.32
C VAL A 31 17.69 4.40 6.63
N GLU A 32 17.05 4.60 7.77
CA GLU A 32 17.67 4.45 9.10
C GLU A 32 18.21 3.03 9.34
N LYS A 33 17.49 2.02 8.82
CA LYS A 33 17.90 0.61 8.90
C LYS A 33 18.92 0.20 7.84
N GLY A 34 19.35 1.11 6.95
CA GLY A 34 20.27 0.81 5.86
C GLY A 34 19.68 -0.14 4.81
N LEU A 35 18.35 -0.25 4.74
CA LEU A 35 17.65 -1.09 3.77
C LEU A 35 17.56 -0.41 2.40
N ILE A 36 17.54 0.92 2.36
CA ILE A 36 17.60 1.71 1.13
C ILE A 36 18.55 2.90 1.31
N ASN A 37 19.16 3.38 0.23
CA ASN A 37 19.95 4.61 0.25
C ASN A 37 19.03 5.82 0.38
N HIS A 38 19.54 6.97 0.84
CA HIS A 38 18.74 8.21 0.95
C HIS A 38 18.59 8.94 -0.42
N LYS A 39 19.48 8.67 -1.38
CA LYS A 39 19.56 9.35 -2.68
C LYS A 39 19.36 8.38 -3.82
N LYS A 40 18.80 8.88 -4.93
CA LYS A 40 18.68 8.11 -6.19
C LYS A 40 20.06 7.86 -6.73
N MET A 41 20.29 6.61 -7.15
CA MET A 41 21.48 6.28 -7.92
C MET A 41 21.48 7.07 -9.22
N THR A 42 22.63 7.65 -9.53
CA THR A 42 22.94 8.17 -10.85
C THR A 42 22.99 7.02 -11.86
N PRO A 43 22.82 7.29 -13.17
CA PRO A 43 22.94 6.25 -14.20
C PRO A 43 24.26 5.47 -14.13
N GLN A 44 25.35 6.15 -13.76
CA GLN A 44 26.69 5.56 -13.63
C GLN A 44 26.78 4.63 -12.41
N GLU A 45 26.26 5.06 -11.26
CA GLU A 45 26.18 4.21 -10.06
C GLU A 45 25.32 2.97 -10.33
N ARG A 46 24.22 3.14 -11.08
CA ARG A 46 23.31 2.05 -11.41
C ARG A 46 23.95 0.97 -12.27
N THR A 47 24.77 1.33 -13.27
CA THR A 47 25.56 0.35 -14.05
C THR A 47 26.56 -0.46 -13.22
N LEU A 48 26.94 0.04 -12.04
CA LEU A 48 27.89 -0.60 -11.13
C LEU A 48 27.22 -1.22 -9.91
N ALA A 49 25.92 -1.00 -9.74
CA ALA A 49 25.16 -1.45 -8.59
C ALA A 49 24.96 -2.96 -8.62
N SER A 50 24.91 -3.57 -7.44
CA SER A 50 24.43 -4.94 -7.35
C SER A 50 22.94 -4.99 -7.71
N GLY A 51 22.45 -6.15 -8.13
CA GLY A 51 21.01 -6.33 -8.39
C GLY A 51 20.15 -6.04 -7.14
N GLU A 52 20.69 -6.21 -5.94
CA GLU A 52 20.05 -5.85 -4.69
C GLU A 52 19.97 -4.32 -4.52
N ASP A 53 21.05 -3.61 -4.81
CA ASP A 53 21.12 -2.16 -4.71
C ASP A 53 20.18 -1.47 -5.71
N GLU A 54 20.08 -1.98 -6.94
CA GLU A 54 19.09 -1.49 -7.90
C GLU A 54 17.65 -1.69 -7.40
N ILE A 55 17.37 -2.80 -6.73
CA ILE A 55 16.05 -3.06 -6.14
C ILE A 55 15.77 -2.05 -5.03
N LYS A 56 16.75 -1.77 -4.16
CA LYS A 56 16.65 -0.77 -3.09
C LYS A 56 16.45 0.64 -3.64
N ASP A 57 17.12 0.99 -4.74
CA ASP A 57 16.94 2.28 -5.41
C ASP A 57 15.55 2.39 -6.06
N ASN A 58 15.08 1.33 -6.73
CA ASN A 58 13.72 1.29 -7.28
C ASN A 58 12.66 1.30 -6.17
N LEU A 59 12.90 0.65 -5.03
CA LEU A 59 12.05 0.75 -3.85
C LEU A 59 11.95 2.20 -3.37
N LEU A 60 13.05 2.97 -3.40
CA LEU A 60 13.03 4.36 -2.97
C LEU A 60 12.27 5.30 -3.93
N PHE A 61 12.36 5.08 -5.25
CA PHE A 61 11.85 6.04 -6.24
C PHE A 61 10.69 5.55 -7.10
N ASP A 62 10.55 4.24 -7.25
CA ASP A 62 9.56 3.61 -8.11
C ASP A 62 8.46 2.89 -7.28
N ASN A 63 8.54 2.80 -5.95
CA ASN A 63 7.36 2.39 -5.15
C ASN A 63 6.33 3.49 -5.00
N GLY A 64 6.77 4.76 -5.09
CA GLY A 64 5.86 5.86 -5.39
C GLY A 64 5.07 5.52 -6.65
N ILE A 65 5.73 5.03 -7.70
CA ILE A 65 5.09 4.52 -8.91
C ILE A 65 4.24 3.29 -8.58
N VAL A 66 4.67 2.26 -7.85
CA VAL A 66 3.79 1.14 -7.46
C VAL A 66 2.48 1.67 -6.85
N PHE A 67 2.53 2.53 -5.81
CA PHE A 67 1.38 3.15 -5.11
C PHE A 67 0.66 4.31 -5.83
N THR A 68 1.23 4.91 -6.89
CA THR A 68 0.61 6.00 -7.69
C THR A 68 0.20 5.59 -9.11
N THR A 69 0.84 4.59 -9.73
CA THR A 69 0.39 4.02 -11.02
C THR A 69 -0.95 3.36 -10.87
N PHE A 70 -1.33 2.99 -9.63
CA PHE A 70 -2.72 2.71 -9.30
C PHE A 70 -3.65 3.80 -9.88
N LEU A 71 -3.39 5.08 -9.63
CA LEU A 71 -4.27 6.16 -10.13
C LEU A 71 -4.22 6.38 -11.65
N ALA A 72 -3.24 5.81 -12.36
CA ALA A 72 -2.97 6.10 -13.77
C ALA A 72 -3.15 4.88 -14.71
N ASP A 73 -3.54 3.71 -14.20
CA ASP A 73 -3.85 2.54 -15.03
C ASP A 73 -5.12 2.82 -15.86
N PRO A 74 -5.08 2.74 -17.21
CA PRO A 74 -6.28 2.87 -18.06
C PRO A 74 -7.34 1.77 -17.80
N SER A 75 -6.95 0.69 -17.12
CA SER A 75 -7.83 -0.39 -16.62
C SER A 75 -8.44 -0.06 -15.25
N GLY A 76 -7.94 1.00 -14.60
CA GLY A 76 -8.24 1.46 -13.26
C GLY A 76 -7.54 0.64 -12.16
N PRO A 77 -7.16 1.25 -11.04
CA PRO A 77 -6.57 0.52 -9.89
C PRO A 77 -7.54 -0.39 -9.15
N GLY A 78 -8.77 -0.50 -9.66
CA GLY A 78 -9.77 -1.40 -9.13
C GLY A 78 -9.47 -2.87 -9.41
N ASN A 79 -8.70 -3.24 -10.44
CA ASN A 79 -8.59 -4.66 -10.81
C ASN A 79 -7.76 -5.47 -9.80
N ASP A 80 -6.55 -5.02 -9.45
CA ASP A 80 -5.72 -5.71 -8.48
C ASP A 80 -6.36 -5.70 -7.08
N PHE A 81 -7.00 -4.58 -6.71
CA PHE A 81 -7.76 -4.52 -5.45
C PHE A 81 -8.97 -5.47 -5.47
N LYS A 82 -9.66 -5.58 -6.60
CA LYS A 82 -10.77 -6.53 -6.75
C LYS A 82 -10.28 -7.97 -6.67
N GLU A 83 -9.12 -8.28 -7.25
CA GLU A 83 -8.53 -9.60 -7.12
C GLU A 83 -8.17 -9.93 -5.67
N VAL A 84 -7.62 -8.97 -4.93
CA VAL A 84 -7.30 -9.11 -3.51
C VAL A 84 -8.57 -9.34 -2.69
N ILE A 85 -9.62 -8.56 -2.91
CA ILE A 85 -10.93 -8.77 -2.27
C ILE A 85 -11.49 -10.15 -2.61
N HIS A 86 -11.41 -10.57 -3.87
CA HIS A 86 -11.91 -11.87 -4.30
C HIS A 86 -11.15 -13.01 -3.59
N LYS A 87 -9.82 -12.95 -3.55
CA LYS A 87 -8.98 -13.94 -2.85
C LYS A 87 -9.32 -13.99 -1.35
N ARG A 88 -9.59 -12.85 -0.73
CA ARG A 88 -9.82 -12.75 0.73
C ARG A 88 -11.23 -13.11 1.16
N LEU A 89 -12.23 -12.61 0.44
CA LEU A 89 -13.64 -12.65 0.84
C LEU A 89 -14.48 -13.60 -0.03
N GLY A 90 -13.92 -14.16 -1.11
CA GLY A 90 -14.65 -15.01 -2.05
C GLY A 90 -15.70 -14.26 -2.89
N ILE A 91 -15.63 -12.93 -2.92
CA ILE A 91 -16.57 -12.09 -3.68
C ILE A 91 -16.00 -11.86 -5.08
N ALA A 92 -16.71 -12.29 -6.12
CA ALA A 92 -16.23 -12.13 -7.49
C ALA A 92 -16.12 -10.64 -7.88
N PRO A 93 -15.12 -10.22 -8.70
CA PRO A 93 -14.92 -8.82 -9.07
C PRO A 93 -16.15 -8.08 -9.60
N ILE A 94 -17.06 -8.78 -10.28
CA ILE A 94 -18.31 -8.22 -10.81
C ILE A 94 -19.34 -7.91 -9.72
N ASP A 95 -19.28 -8.63 -8.60
CA ASP A 95 -20.19 -8.50 -7.46
C ASP A 95 -19.67 -7.50 -6.42
N GLN A 96 -18.45 -6.99 -6.60
CA GLN A 96 -17.81 -6.05 -5.66
C GLN A 96 -18.27 -4.60 -5.84
N SER A 97 -18.98 -4.29 -6.92
CA SER A 97 -19.74 -3.06 -7.05
C SER A 97 -21.06 -3.19 -6.28
N TYR A 98 -21.48 -2.12 -5.60
CA TYR A 98 -22.78 -1.96 -4.89
C TYR A 98 -22.84 -2.42 -3.43
N GLY A 99 -22.63 -1.47 -2.52
CA GLY A 99 -23.20 -1.51 -1.15
C GLY A 99 -22.60 -2.54 -0.19
N ILE A 100 -21.57 -3.27 -0.61
CA ILE A 100 -20.84 -4.19 0.28
C ILE A 100 -20.05 -3.37 1.29
N MET A 101 -20.31 -3.65 2.56
CA MET A 101 -19.66 -3.01 3.69
C MET A 101 -18.58 -3.94 4.24
N ILE A 102 -17.37 -3.40 4.40
CA ILE A 102 -16.22 -4.08 5.01
C ILE A 102 -15.86 -3.38 6.31
N ASN A 103 -15.60 -4.16 7.36
CA ASN A 103 -15.14 -3.59 8.62
C ASN A 103 -13.68 -3.12 8.51
N GLU A 104 -13.27 -2.24 9.41
CA GLU A 104 -11.96 -1.63 9.42
C GLU A 104 -10.80 -2.62 9.53
N ASN A 105 -10.93 -3.65 10.37
CA ASN A 105 -9.89 -4.67 10.51
C ASN A 105 -9.68 -5.43 9.19
N THR A 106 -10.77 -5.81 8.52
CA THR A 106 -10.73 -6.38 7.16
C THR A 106 -10.11 -5.39 6.18
N LEU A 107 -10.45 -4.10 6.28
CA LEU A 107 -9.89 -3.08 5.40
C LEU A 107 -8.38 -2.89 5.57
N PHE A 108 -7.90 -2.84 6.81
CA PHE A 108 -6.48 -2.76 7.11
C PHE A 108 -5.75 -4.00 6.59
N GLN A 109 -6.35 -5.17 6.79
CA GLN A 109 -5.82 -6.42 6.25
C GLN A 109 -5.78 -6.45 4.72
N LEU A 110 -6.76 -5.87 4.03
CA LEU A 110 -6.72 -5.74 2.57
C LEU A 110 -5.54 -4.86 2.12
N SER A 111 -5.05 -3.94 2.96
CA SER A 111 -3.81 -3.19 2.68
C SER A 111 -2.59 -4.11 2.69
N ILE A 112 -2.53 -5.04 3.66
CA ILE A 112 -1.48 -6.05 3.75
C ILE A 112 -1.57 -7.00 2.54
N ASP A 113 -2.77 -7.50 2.24
CA ASP A 113 -3.00 -8.44 1.13
C ASP A 113 -2.66 -7.80 -0.22
N LEU A 114 -2.89 -6.48 -0.36
CA LEU A 114 -2.50 -5.74 -1.54
C LEU A 114 -0.98 -5.66 -1.66
N CYS A 115 -0.26 -5.34 -0.59
CA CYS A 115 1.20 -5.39 -0.58
C CYS A 115 1.74 -6.79 -0.94
N ASP A 116 1.15 -7.84 -0.37
CA ASP A 116 1.55 -9.23 -0.63
C ASP A 116 1.26 -9.65 -2.08
N HIS A 117 0.13 -9.23 -2.66
CA HIS A 117 -0.20 -9.44 -4.06
C HIS A 117 0.92 -8.93 -4.99
N TYR A 118 1.34 -7.66 -4.83
CA TYR A 118 2.42 -7.10 -5.64
C TYR A 118 3.75 -7.77 -5.36
N ASN A 119 4.01 -8.07 -4.10
CA ASN A 119 5.21 -8.77 -3.71
C ASN A 119 5.33 -10.12 -4.42
N GLY A 120 4.22 -10.86 -4.55
CA GLY A 120 4.14 -12.08 -5.35
C GLY A 120 4.49 -11.87 -6.84
N GLU A 121 4.03 -10.78 -7.45
CA GLU A 121 4.40 -10.44 -8.83
C GLU A 121 5.90 -10.14 -8.99
N TYR A 122 6.54 -9.54 -7.98
CA TYR A 122 7.99 -9.38 -7.93
C TYR A 122 8.72 -10.69 -7.63
N GLN A 123 8.15 -11.59 -6.82
CA GLN A 123 8.73 -12.89 -6.51
C GLN A 123 8.81 -13.80 -7.73
N LYS A 124 7.85 -13.73 -8.65
CA LYS A 124 7.93 -14.38 -9.96
C LYS A 124 9.16 -13.93 -10.78
N LYS A 125 9.71 -12.76 -10.47
CA LYS A 125 10.96 -12.22 -11.03
C LYS A 125 12.16 -12.43 -10.11
N GLY A 126 12.03 -13.28 -9.08
CA GLY A 126 13.06 -13.62 -8.09
C GLY A 126 13.29 -12.57 -7.01
N LYS A 127 12.33 -11.66 -6.75
CA LYS A 127 12.51 -10.49 -5.87
C LYS A 127 11.45 -10.43 -4.77
N ASP A 128 11.83 -10.04 -3.55
CA ASP A 128 10.89 -9.86 -2.42
C ASP A 128 11.00 -8.43 -1.82
N PRO A 129 10.68 -7.39 -2.60
CA PRO A 129 10.97 -6.01 -2.23
C PRO A 129 10.03 -5.47 -1.14
N LEU A 130 8.83 -6.03 -0.97
CA LEU A 130 7.82 -5.53 -0.03
C LEU A 130 7.74 -6.32 1.28
N ARG A 131 8.53 -7.39 1.49
CA ARG A 131 8.51 -8.18 2.75
C ARG A 131 8.59 -7.31 3.99
N PHE A 132 9.47 -6.32 3.98
CA PHE A 132 9.66 -5.43 5.12
C PHE A 132 8.39 -4.62 5.43
N ALA A 133 7.75 -4.06 4.40
CA ALA A 133 6.50 -3.31 4.53
C ALA A 133 5.37 -4.21 5.05
N ILE A 134 5.25 -5.42 4.49
CA ILE A 134 4.24 -6.43 4.89
C ILE A 134 4.42 -6.78 6.37
N ASN A 135 5.63 -7.15 6.78
CA ASN A 135 5.93 -7.49 8.17
C ASN A 135 5.64 -6.31 9.11
N TRP A 136 5.93 -5.08 8.68
CA TRP A 136 5.63 -3.88 9.47
C TRP A 136 4.13 -3.67 9.66
N LEU A 137 3.36 -3.80 8.58
CA LEU A 137 1.90 -3.66 8.63
C LEU A 137 1.26 -4.77 9.47
N GLU A 138 1.79 -6.00 9.42
CA GLU A 138 1.35 -7.10 10.29
C GLU A 138 1.63 -6.81 11.78
N ASP A 139 2.82 -6.31 12.11
CA ASP A 139 3.16 -5.92 13.48
C ASP A 139 2.31 -4.73 13.95
N MET A 140 2.11 -3.74 13.08
CA MET A 140 1.21 -2.61 13.33
C MET A 140 -0.22 -3.05 13.63
N ARG A 141 -0.76 -4.01 12.88
CA ARG A 141 -2.10 -4.55 13.09
C ARG A 141 -2.23 -5.32 14.40
N THR A 142 -1.22 -6.08 14.78
CA THR A 142 -1.23 -6.90 16.00
C THR A 142 -0.90 -6.10 17.26
N ASN A 143 -0.11 -5.03 17.12
CA ASN A 143 0.38 -4.21 18.22
C ASN A 143 0.17 -2.69 17.98
N PRO A 144 -1.05 -2.21 17.71
CA PRO A 144 -1.29 -0.79 17.36
C PRO A 144 -0.80 0.21 18.42
N GLN A 145 -0.76 -0.20 19.69
CA GLN A 145 -0.23 0.58 20.81
C GLN A 145 1.26 0.91 20.71
N LEU A 146 2.03 0.08 19.98
CA LEU A 146 3.47 0.27 19.73
C LEU A 146 3.72 1.13 18.49
N HIS A 147 2.73 1.20 17.58
CA HIS A 147 2.82 1.84 16.27
C HIS A 147 1.99 3.13 16.19
N LYS A 148 2.06 3.97 17.23
CA LYS A 148 1.18 5.15 17.38
C LYS A 148 1.31 6.16 16.24
N LYS A 149 2.51 6.33 15.67
CA LYS A 149 2.75 7.32 14.61
C LYS A 149 2.14 6.86 13.29
N GLU A 150 2.35 5.60 12.98
CA GLU A 150 1.88 4.86 11.82
C GLU A 150 0.35 4.73 11.88
N TRP A 151 -0.19 4.41 13.05
CA TRP A 151 -1.63 4.34 13.28
C TRP A 151 -2.30 5.69 13.12
N ALA A 152 -1.63 6.79 13.51
CA ALA A 152 -2.14 8.12 13.25
C ALA A 152 -2.22 8.46 11.75
N ILE A 153 -1.41 7.83 10.88
CA ILE A 153 -1.56 7.97 9.42
C ILE A 153 -2.85 7.28 8.97
N TRP A 154 -3.07 6.05 9.42
CA TRP A 154 -4.30 5.30 9.14
C TRP A 154 -5.57 6.07 9.55
N GLU A 155 -5.61 6.56 10.79
CA GLU A 155 -6.73 7.35 11.31
C GLU A 155 -6.99 8.62 10.48
N LYS A 156 -5.93 9.37 10.17
CA LYS A 156 -6.02 10.58 9.35
C LYS A 156 -6.51 10.28 7.94
N THR A 157 -6.11 9.15 7.35
CA THR A 157 -6.60 8.74 6.03
C THR A 157 -8.08 8.42 6.08
N ILE A 158 -8.55 7.71 7.11
CA ILE A 158 -9.98 7.43 7.29
C ILE A 158 -10.78 8.73 7.45
N GLU A 159 -10.29 9.66 8.27
CA GLU A 159 -10.92 10.97 8.44
C GLU A 159 -10.95 11.75 7.12
N TYR A 160 -9.84 11.75 6.38
CA TYR A 160 -9.72 12.43 5.09
C TYR A 160 -10.72 11.90 4.06
N VAL A 161 -10.80 10.58 3.88
CA VAL A 161 -11.72 9.96 2.90
C VAL A 161 -13.19 10.13 3.30
N ASN A 162 -13.50 10.20 4.59
CA ASN A 162 -14.87 10.36 5.08
C ASN A 162 -15.32 11.81 5.31
N SER A 163 -14.41 12.78 5.22
CA SER A 163 -14.74 14.18 5.45
C SER A 163 -15.62 14.74 4.33
N PRO A 164 -16.76 15.40 4.65
CA PRO A 164 -17.60 16.07 3.67
C PRO A 164 -16.94 17.39 3.25
N GLY A 165 -15.97 17.34 2.34
CA GLY A 165 -15.32 18.55 1.81
C GLY A 165 -14.20 18.29 0.81
N GLU A 166 -14.43 18.73 -0.43
CA GLU A 166 -13.45 19.03 -1.48
C GLU A 166 -12.28 18.06 -1.66
N LYS A 167 -12.55 16.94 -2.35
CA LYS A 167 -11.70 16.28 -3.37
C LYS A 167 -12.09 14.81 -3.43
N GLY A 168 -13.25 14.56 -4.03
CA GLY A 168 -13.48 13.25 -4.62
C GLY A 168 -12.45 13.09 -5.74
N LEU A 169 -11.53 12.14 -5.62
CA LEU A 169 -11.07 11.47 -6.84
C LEU A 169 -12.30 10.77 -7.40
N ILE A 170 -12.95 11.46 -8.33
CA ILE A 170 -13.96 10.90 -9.21
C ILE A 170 -13.18 9.91 -10.08
N PHE A 171 -13.48 8.62 -9.91
CA PHE A 171 -13.09 7.59 -10.87
C PHE A 171 -14.04 7.63 -12.07
#